data_AF-A0A8T7ELR2-F1
#
_entry.id   AF-A0A8T7ELR2-F1
#
_cell.length_a   1.000
_cell.length_b   1.000
_cell.length_c   1.000
_cell.angle_alpha   90.00
_cell.angle_beta   90.00
_cell.angle_gamma   90.00
#
_symmetry.space_group_name_H-M   'P 1'
#
loop_
_entity.id
_entity.type
_entity.pdbx_description
1 polymer ?
#
loop_
_entity_poly.entity_id
_entity_poly.type
_entity_poly.pdbx_seq_one_letter_code
_entity_poly.pdbx_strand_id
1 'polypeptide(L)'
;MSPPGLIRTLRRRSWLLLLPVFTIALWWAQQERIGSVDEVFPDGTLTIGIDPSYAPFGSIMDDTFIGIDVELGKAVAALLGLEARFVMVNFDSAFDAVRTHVADVSFAAIRAADVTPADVSYTWGYLNDGLPADQRRRDRLGVGSCW
;
A
#
# COMPACT_ATOMS: atom_id res chain seq x y z
N MET A 1 61.39 31.43 -19.54
CA MET A 1 60.19 30.83 -20.19
C MET A 1 59.40 30.13 -19.10
N SER A 2 58.32 30.74 -18.62
CA SER A 2 57.42 30.17 -17.61
C SER A 2 56.01 30.07 -18.22
N PRO A 3 55.32 28.93 -18.14
CA PRO A 3 54.00 28.79 -18.74
C PRO A 3 52.94 29.50 -17.86
N PRO A 4 52.00 30.26 -18.46
CA PRO A 4 50.92 30.88 -17.71
C PRO A 4 49.68 29.99 -17.64
N GLY A 5 49.07 29.90 -16.45
CA GLY A 5 47.62 30.04 -16.34
C GLY A 5 46.73 28.79 -16.35
N LEU A 6 47.12 27.67 -15.73
CA LEU A 6 46.21 26.51 -15.60
C LEU A 6 45.19 26.62 -14.45
N ILE A 7 45.37 27.56 -13.52
CA ILE A 7 44.65 27.60 -12.23
C ILE A 7 43.28 28.31 -12.33
N ARG A 8 43.01 29.07 -13.39
CA ARG A 8 41.82 29.95 -13.47
C ARG A 8 40.53 29.27 -13.96
N THR A 9 40.62 28.10 -14.60
CA THR A 9 39.48 27.38 -15.16
C THR A 9 38.79 26.42 -14.17
N LEU A 10 39.48 26.02 -13.11
CA LEU A 10 38.92 25.11 -12.08
C LEU A 10 37.85 25.78 -11.19
N ARG A 11 37.92 27.10 -10.97
CA ARG A 11 36.98 27.81 -10.08
C ARG A 11 35.58 28.05 -10.68
N ARG A 12 35.42 27.93 -12.01
CA ARG A 12 34.16 28.19 -12.72
C ARG A 12 33.32 26.94 -12.99
N ARG A 13 33.87 25.73 -12.81
CA ARG A 13 33.16 24.45 -13.01
C ARG A 13 32.56 23.87 -11.72
N SER A 14 32.93 24.40 -10.55
CA SER A 14 32.45 23.95 -9.24
C SER A 14 30.93 24.10 -9.06
N TRP A 15 30.31 25.05 -9.76
CA TRP A 15 28.87 25.31 -9.70
C TRP A 15 28.04 24.25 -10.46
N LEU A 16 28.65 23.56 -11.43
CA LEU A 16 27.99 22.48 -12.18
C LEU A 16 27.83 21.19 -11.35
N LEU A 17 28.58 21.04 -10.25
CA LEU A 17 28.43 19.92 -9.31
C LEU A 17 27.48 20.23 -8.15
N LEU A 18 27.26 21.52 -7.83
CA LEU A 18 26.34 21.93 -6.76
C LEU A 18 24.87 21.79 -7.17
N LEU A 19 24.56 22.01 -8.46
CA LEU A 19 23.21 21.94 -9.00
C LEU A 19 22.58 20.52 -8.90
N PRO A 20 23.26 19.42 -9.31
CA PRO A 20 22.71 18.07 -9.14
C PRO A 20 22.64 17.64 -7.67
N VAL A 21 23.60 18.06 -6.83
CA VAL A 21 23.56 17.78 -5.38
C VAL A 21 22.38 18.49 -4.73
N PHE A 22 22.09 19.72 -5.14
CA PHE A 22 20.94 20.49 -4.65
C PHE A 22 19.62 19.90 -5.11
N THR A 23 19.50 19.45 -6.37
CA THR A 23 18.28 18.79 -6.84
C THR A 23 18.06 17.43 -6.15
N ILE A 24 19.13 16.67 -5.89
CA ILE A 24 19.04 15.45 -5.11
C ILE A 24 18.60 15.80 -3.68
N ALA A 25 19.24 16.76 -3.00
CA ALA A 25 18.83 17.16 -1.65
C ALA A 25 17.37 17.64 -1.58
N LEU A 26 16.89 18.36 -2.60
CA LEU A 26 15.50 18.80 -2.69
C LEU A 26 14.54 17.61 -2.90
N TRP A 27 14.95 16.64 -3.72
CA TRP A 27 14.21 15.40 -3.96
C TRP A 27 14.13 14.53 -2.68
N TRP A 28 15.23 14.42 -1.92
CA TRP A 28 15.25 13.75 -0.62
C TRP A 28 14.40 14.49 0.43
N ALA A 29 14.37 15.82 0.39
CA ALA A 29 13.54 16.64 1.28
C ALA A 29 12.05 16.53 0.95
N GLN A 30 11.69 16.24 -0.30
CA GLN A 30 10.32 16.01 -0.74
C GLN A 30 9.85 14.56 -0.57
N GLN A 31 10.69 13.68 -0.02
CA GLN A 31 10.29 12.29 0.18
C GLN A 31 9.24 12.24 1.30
N GLU A 32 7.99 12.02 0.91
CA GLU A 32 6.88 11.80 1.82
C GLU A 32 7.26 10.66 2.79
N ARG A 33 7.41 11.00 4.07
CA ARG A 33 7.61 9.98 5.09
C ARG A 33 6.25 9.31 5.30
N ILE A 34 6.18 8.02 5.03
CA ILE A 34 5.05 7.20 5.50
C ILE A 34 5.05 7.33 7.03
N GLY A 35 3.94 7.78 7.60
CA GLY A 35 3.76 7.94 9.04
C GLY A 35 4.08 6.65 9.78
N SER A 36 4.54 6.76 11.03
CA SER A 36 4.69 5.57 11.86
C SER A 36 3.32 4.92 12.11
N VAL A 37 3.28 3.61 12.38
CA VAL A 37 2.01 2.91 12.65
C VAL A 37 1.21 3.61 13.76
N ASP A 38 1.88 4.06 14.82
CA ASP A 38 1.26 4.80 15.93
C ASP A 38 0.66 6.16 15.53
N GLU A 39 1.22 6.80 14.49
CA GLU A 39 0.72 8.08 13.97
C GLU A 39 -0.53 7.88 13.11
N VAL A 40 -0.57 6.77 12.34
CA VAL A 40 -1.69 6.43 11.47
C VAL A 40 -2.85 5.82 12.27
N PHE A 41 -2.54 5.02 13.29
CA PHE A 41 -3.51 4.31 14.14
C PHE A 41 -3.34 4.74 15.61
N PRO A 42 -3.78 5.96 15.97
CA PRO A 42 -3.56 6.51 17.31
C PRO A 42 -4.35 5.77 18.41
N ASP A 43 -5.39 5.03 18.04
CA ASP A 43 -6.19 4.18 18.93
C ASP A 43 -5.64 2.75 19.03
N GLY A 44 -4.56 2.43 18.32
CA GLY A 44 -3.96 1.10 18.30
C GLY A 44 -4.83 0.03 17.65
N THR A 45 -5.84 0.41 16.85
CA THR A 45 -6.79 -0.54 16.24
C THR A 45 -6.70 -0.51 14.71
N LEU A 46 -6.69 -1.68 14.09
CA LEU A 46 -6.87 -1.85 12.65
C LEU A 46 -8.30 -2.33 12.38
N THR A 47 -9.12 -1.48 11.75
CA THR A 47 -10.49 -1.84 11.37
C THR A 47 -10.52 -2.54 10.01
N ILE A 48 -11.03 -3.77 10.00
CA ILE A 48 -10.93 -4.71 8.89
C ILE A 48 -12.34 -5.07 8.41
N GLY A 49 -12.65 -4.71 7.16
CA GLY A 49 -13.85 -5.14 6.47
C GLY A 49 -13.76 -6.60 6.04
N ILE A 50 -14.71 -7.42 6.46
CA ILE A 50 -14.86 -8.83 6.04
C ILE A 50 -16.23 -9.03 5.41
N ASP A 51 -16.26 -9.76 4.29
CA ASP A 51 -17.49 -10.31 3.71
C ASP A 51 -17.79 -11.69 4.32
N PRO A 52 -18.76 -11.82 5.24
CA PRO A 52 -19.09 -13.09 5.88
C PRO A 52 -19.98 -13.99 5.03
N SER A 53 -20.39 -13.54 3.83
CA SER A 53 -21.22 -14.34 2.93
C SER A 53 -20.43 -15.33 2.08
N TYR A 54 -19.09 -15.25 2.10
CA TYR A 54 -18.21 -15.96 1.18
C TYR A 54 -17.28 -16.95 1.88
N ALA A 55 -17.83 -18.09 2.31
CA ALA A 55 -17.01 -19.19 2.83
C ALA A 55 -16.11 -19.80 1.74
N PRO A 56 -14.87 -20.22 2.04
CA PRO A 56 -14.21 -20.27 3.36
C PRO A 56 -13.45 -18.98 3.75
N PHE A 57 -13.59 -17.89 2.99
CA PHE A 57 -12.84 -16.66 3.19
C PHE A 57 -13.34 -15.88 4.42
N GLY A 58 -14.66 -15.68 4.51
CA GLY A 58 -15.30 -15.06 5.65
C GLY A 58 -16.64 -15.71 5.95
N SER A 59 -16.95 -15.87 7.23
CA SER A 59 -18.25 -16.29 7.75
C SER A 59 -18.45 -15.81 9.17
N ILE A 60 -19.68 -15.92 9.67
CA ILE A 60 -20.02 -15.67 11.08
C ILE A 60 -20.53 -16.98 11.67
N MET A 61 -19.89 -17.42 12.76
CA MET A 61 -20.31 -18.56 13.56
C MET A 61 -20.34 -18.12 15.02
N ASP A 62 -21.47 -18.32 15.70
CA ASP A 62 -21.67 -17.90 17.10
C ASP A 62 -21.28 -16.41 17.32
N ASP A 63 -21.80 -15.52 16.47
CA ASP A 63 -21.52 -14.08 16.45
C ASP A 63 -20.03 -13.70 16.29
N THR A 64 -19.19 -14.65 15.88
CA THR A 64 -17.75 -14.47 15.70
C THR A 64 -17.37 -14.60 14.23
N PHE A 65 -16.60 -13.64 13.72
CA PHE A 65 -16.00 -13.74 12.39
C PHE A 65 -15.00 -14.90 12.35
N ILE A 66 -15.14 -15.77 11.36
CA ILE A 66 -14.24 -16.89 11.08
C ILE A 66 -13.91 -16.95 9.59
N GLY A 67 -12.77 -17.55 9.23
CA GLY A 67 -12.37 -17.76 7.84
C GLY A 67 -10.94 -17.34 7.56
N ILE A 68 -10.49 -17.57 6.33
CA ILE A 68 -9.12 -17.28 5.89
C ILE A 68 -8.81 -15.78 5.98
N ASP A 69 -9.73 -14.92 5.54
CA ASP A 69 -9.56 -13.47 5.51
C ASP A 69 -9.53 -12.88 6.94
N VAL A 70 -10.26 -13.50 7.86
CA VAL A 70 -10.26 -13.13 9.28
C VAL A 70 -8.92 -13.46 9.93
N GLU A 71 -8.40 -14.66 9.72
CA GLU A 71 -7.10 -15.07 10.27
C GLU A 71 -5.94 -14.28 9.65
N LEU A 72 -6.03 -13.98 8.35
CA LEU A 72 -5.09 -13.08 7.68
C LEU A 72 -5.12 -11.67 8.30
N GLY A 73 -6.32 -11.12 8.50
CA GLY A 73 -6.49 -9.82 9.15
C GLY A 73 -5.89 -9.76 10.55
N LYS A 74 -6.11 -10.79 11.38
CA LYS A 74 -5.49 -10.92 12.71
C LYS A 74 -3.97 -10.93 12.61
N ALA A 75 -3.41 -11.71 11.68
CA ALA A 75 -1.97 -11.79 11.50
C ALA A 75 -1.36 -10.45 11.06
N VAL A 76 -2.03 -9.72 10.16
CA VAL A 76 -1.61 -8.38 9.72
C VAL A 76 -1.64 -7.39 10.87
N ALA A 77 -2.72 -7.34 11.65
CA ALA A 77 -2.81 -6.47 12.82
C ALA A 77 -1.70 -6.78 13.84
N ALA A 78 -1.45 -8.06 14.11
CA ALA A 78 -0.38 -8.49 15.02
C ALA A 78 1.02 -8.09 14.53
N LEU A 79 1.29 -8.16 13.22
CA LEU A 79 2.56 -7.70 12.64
C LEU A 79 2.75 -6.18 12.79
N LEU A 80 1.66 -5.43 12.79
CA LEU A 80 1.66 -3.98 13.00
C LEU A 80 1.63 -3.59 14.48
N GLY A 81 1.43 -4.55 15.39
CA GLY A 81 1.26 -4.27 16.83
C GLY A 81 -0.10 -3.65 17.18
N LEU A 82 -1.12 -3.86 16.35
CA LEU A 82 -2.47 -3.31 16.48
C LEU A 82 -3.49 -4.39 16.92
N GLU A 83 -4.61 -3.95 17.51
CA GLU A 83 -5.78 -4.78 17.73
C GLU A 83 -6.61 -4.92 16.44
N ALA A 84 -7.03 -6.13 16.09
CA ALA A 84 -7.89 -6.37 14.93
C ALA A 84 -9.36 -6.16 15.29
N ARG A 85 -10.02 -5.19 14.64
CA ARG A 85 -11.47 -4.97 14.75
C ARG A 85 -12.16 -5.35 13.45
N PHE A 86 -13.08 -6.30 13.49
CA PHE A 86 -13.80 -6.72 12.28
C PHE A 86 -15.13 -6.00 12.12
N VAL A 87 -15.40 -5.55 10.90
CA VAL A 87 -16.69 -4.97 10.50
C VAL A 87 -17.24 -5.75 9.30
N MET A 88 -18.55 -5.94 9.29
CA MET A 88 -19.23 -6.59 8.18
C MET A 88 -19.27 -5.64 6.98
N VAL A 89 -18.79 -6.12 5.84
CA VAL A 89 -18.99 -5.51 4.53
C VAL A 89 -19.57 -6.56 3.59
N ASN A 90 -19.94 -6.16 2.37
CA ASN A 90 -20.14 -7.09 1.26
C ASN A 90 -19.20 -6.70 0.11
N PHE A 91 -19.10 -7.57 -0.90
CA PHE A 91 -18.25 -7.33 -2.08
C PHE A 91 -18.43 -5.94 -2.72
N ASP A 92 -19.68 -5.48 -2.90
CA ASP A 92 -19.98 -4.20 -3.55
C ASP A 92 -19.64 -2.99 -2.65
N SER A 93 -19.79 -3.13 -1.34
CA SER A 93 -19.59 -2.05 -0.36
C SER A 93 -18.16 -2.00 0.19
N ALA A 94 -17.32 -2.99 -0.10
CA ALA A 94 -15.95 -3.08 0.42
C ALA A 94 -15.12 -1.84 0.06
N PHE A 95 -15.23 -1.36 -1.17
CA PHE A 95 -14.53 -0.15 -1.64
C PHE A 95 -15.01 1.11 -0.94
N ASP A 96 -16.33 1.24 -0.81
CA ASP A 96 -16.95 2.39 -0.14
C ASP A 96 -16.60 2.42 1.35
N ALA A 97 -16.55 1.25 2.00
CA ALA A 97 -16.15 1.14 3.41
C ALA A 97 -14.73 1.67 3.64
N VAL A 98 -13.79 1.36 2.74
CA VAL A 98 -12.43 1.89 2.78
C VAL A 98 -12.40 3.39 2.48
N ARG A 99 -13.10 3.84 1.43
CA ARG A 99 -13.15 5.25 1.04
C ARG A 99 -13.75 6.16 2.11
N THR A 100 -14.69 5.65 2.87
CA THR A 100 -15.39 6.40 3.94
C THR A 100 -14.75 6.22 5.31
N HIS A 101 -13.64 5.48 5.40
CA HIS A 101 -12.95 5.15 6.66
C HIS A 101 -13.85 4.41 7.67
N VAL A 102 -14.86 3.67 7.18
CA VAL A 102 -15.59 2.68 8.00
C VAL A 102 -14.71 1.46 8.25
N ALA A 103 -13.83 1.13 7.29
CA ALA A 103 -12.75 0.18 7.44
C ALA A 103 -11.44 0.80 6.94
N ASP A 104 -10.32 0.40 7.51
CA ASP A 104 -8.98 0.81 7.05
C ASP A 104 -8.49 -0.07 5.91
N VAL A 105 -8.85 -1.35 5.96
CA VAL A 105 -8.57 -2.36 4.94
C VAL A 105 -9.76 -3.29 4.79
N SER A 106 -9.95 -3.87 3.60
CA SER A 106 -11.00 -4.86 3.35
C SER A 106 -10.43 -6.14 2.75
N PHE A 107 -10.84 -7.28 3.28
CA PHE A 107 -10.59 -8.61 2.71
C PHE A 107 -11.95 -9.23 2.36
N ALA A 108 -12.26 -9.29 1.06
CA ALA A 108 -13.55 -9.76 0.56
C ALA A 108 -13.38 -10.56 -0.74
N ALA A 109 -12.30 -11.37 -0.82
CA ALA A 109 -11.93 -12.13 -2.02
C ALA A 109 -11.93 -11.29 -3.32
N ILE A 110 -11.55 -10.02 -3.22
CA ILE A 110 -11.56 -9.08 -4.35
C ILE A 110 -10.45 -9.46 -5.32
N ARG A 111 -10.82 -9.65 -6.60
CA ARG A 111 -9.84 -9.83 -7.66
C ARG A 111 -9.38 -8.48 -8.18
N ALA A 112 -8.08 -8.32 -8.33
CA ALA A 112 -7.49 -7.12 -8.92
C ALA A 112 -8.00 -6.84 -10.34
N ALA A 113 -8.48 -7.86 -11.07
CA ALA A 113 -9.05 -7.74 -12.40
C ALA A 113 -10.43 -7.07 -12.43
N ASP A 114 -11.20 -7.17 -11.34
CA ASP A 114 -12.59 -6.72 -11.29
C ASP A 114 -12.74 -5.22 -11.01
N VAL A 115 -11.64 -4.52 -10.73
CA VAL A 115 -11.70 -3.14 -10.24
C VAL A 115 -10.96 -2.15 -11.13
N THR A 116 -11.40 -0.90 -11.13
CA THR A 116 -10.71 0.18 -11.84
C THR A 116 -9.62 0.78 -10.94
N PRO A 117 -8.38 1.00 -11.43
CA PRO A 117 -7.26 1.47 -10.59
C PRO A 117 -7.42 2.85 -9.95
N ALA A 118 -8.45 3.62 -10.31
CA ALA A 118 -8.60 5.01 -9.89
C ALA A 118 -9.15 5.18 -8.47
N ASP A 119 -9.76 4.14 -7.88
CA ASP A 119 -10.64 4.32 -6.72
C ASP A 119 -10.02 3.86 -5.38
N VAL A 120 -9.14 2.85 -5.39
CA VAL A 120 -8.48 2.31 -4.18
C VAL A 120 -7.13 1.67 -4.51
N SER A 121 -6.26 1.55 -3.50
CA SER A 121 -4.98 0.83 -3.60
C SER A 121 -5.12 -0.65 -3.22
N TYR A 122 -4.32 -1.52 -3.82
CA TYR A 122 -4.32 -2.96 -3.54
C TYR A 122 -2.94 -3.45 -3.11
N THR A 123 -2.93 -4.50 -2.29
CA THR A 123 -1.73 -5.27 -2.01
C THR A 123 -1.41 -6.21 -3.17
N TRP A 124 -0.28 -6.90 -3.04
CA TRP A 124 -0.08 -8.13 -3.79
C TRP A 124 -1.17 -9.15 -3.45
N GLY A 125 -1.59 -9.97 -4.42
CA GLY A 125 -2.60 -11.00 -4.21
C GLY A 125 -2.10 -12.10 -3.26
N TYR A 126 -2.84 -12.35 -2.18
CA TYR A 126 -2.47 -13.34 -1.17
C TYR A 126 -2.95 -14.76 -1.50
N LEU A 127 -3.84 -14.93 -2.48
CA LEU A 127 -4.35 -16.21 -2.94
C LEU A 127 -4.43 -16.25 -4.47
N ASN A 128 -4.12 -17.41 -5.05
CA ASN A 128 -4.30 -17.70 -6.47
C ASN A 128 -5.36 -18.79 -6.61
N ASP A 129 -6.50 -18.44 -7.22
CA ASP A 129 -7.68 -19.29 -7.38
C ASP A 129 -7.58 -20.29 -8.56
N GLY A 130 -6.48 -20.24 -9.33
CA GLY A 130 -6.22 -21.18 -10.41
C GLY A 130 -6.86 -20.81 -11.75
N LEU A 131 -7.48 -19.62 -11.88
CA LEU A 131 -8.04 -19.16 -13.15
C LEU A 131 -6.96 -18.99 -14.25
N PRO A 132 -7.33 -19.20 -15.52
CA PRO A 132 -6.37 -19.25 -16.62
C PRO A 132 -5.57 -17.94 -16.81
N ALA A 133 -4.38 -18.08 -17.38
CA ALA A 133 -3.34 -17.05 -17.42
C ALA A 133 -3.71 -15.78 -18.21
N ASP A 134 -4.74 -15.86 -19.06
CA ASP A 134 -5.26 -14.74 -19.83
C ASP A 134 -5.93 -13.68 -18.94
N GLN A 135 -6.53 -14.11 -17.83
CA GLN A 135 -7.07 -13.23 -16.79
C GLN A 135 -5.98 -12.72 -15.82
N ARG A 136 -4.81 -13.36 -15.80
CA ARG A 136 -3.66 -13.00 -14.91
C ARG A 136 -2.83 -11.80 -15.39
N ARG A 137 -3.18 -11.16 -16.51
CA ARG A 137 -2.33 -10.12 -17.14
C ARG A 137 -2.23 -8.81 -16.37
N ARG A 138 -3.03 -8.61 -15.31
CA ARG A 138 -2.92 -7.46 -14.41
C ARG A 138 -2.15 -7.73 -13.11
N ASP A 139 -1.89 -8.99 -12.77
CA ASP A 139 -1.20 -9.36 -11.52
C ASP A 139 0.33 -9.28 -11.61
N ARG A 140 0.88 -9.37 -12.83
CA ARG A 140 2.30 -9.03 -13.11
C ARG A 140 2.58 -7.53 -13.05
N LEU A 141 1.50 -6.76 -12.91
CA LEU A 141 1.41 -5.35 -12.60
C LEU A 141 2.45 -4.85 -11.60
N GLY A 142 2.31 -5.24 -10.33
CA GLY A 142 3.05 -4.57 -9.23
C GLY A 142 3.03 -3.04 -9.31
N VAL A 143 2.04 -2.46 -9.99
CA VAL A 143 1.98 -1.05 -10.44
C VAL A 143 0.52 -0.63 -10.37
N GLY A 144 0.15 0.44 -9.66
CA GLY A 144 1.04 1.30 -8.90
C GLY A 144 0.31 2.36 -8.09
N SER A 145 0.82 2.60 -6.88
CA SER A 145 1.09 3.99 -6.49
C SER A 145 1.97 4.59 -7.58
N CYS A 146 1.45 5.61 -8.25
CA CYS A 146 2.26 6.50 -9.06
C CYS A 146 3.52 6.91 -8.28
N TRP A 147 4.67 6.60 -8.85
CA TRP A 147 5.82 7.49 -8.86
C TRP A 147 5.98 7.96 -10.29
#